data_AF-W4S6X3-F1
#
_entry.id   AF-W4S6X3-F1
#
_cell.length_a   1.000
_cell.length_b   1.000
_cell.length_c   1.000
_cell.angle_alpha   90.00
_cell.angle_beta   90.00
_cell.angle_gamma   90.00
#
_symmetry.space_group_name_H-M   'P 1'
#
loop_
_entity.id
_entity.type
_entity.pdbx_description
1 polymer ?
#
loop_
_entity_poly.entity_id
_entity_poly.type
_entity_poly.pdbx_seq_one_letter_code
_entity_poly.pdbx_strand_id
1 'polypeptide(L)'
;MKTLNARRQQRGVALLTVLLLVAVMTLLMVAVLDDLRFGLRRSGNGEAMTQAQWYALGTETIARQRLQALARRDPMRTTLEGGWNDQPVTFPLDDGAVSVRLRDRGGRFNLNSVVAGAPEQWQRSDDGAAQYRALLEVLGIAPQQAQALTDALVDWIDSDSQPGAQGAEDDRYLHRQCRCAAGRPCWRASASCAPSPATRRR
;
A
#
# COMPACT_ATOMS: atom_id res chain seq x y z
N MET A 1 -50.26 44.31 60.44
CA MET A 1 -49.99 43.84 59.06
C MET A 1 -48.54 43.39 58.96
N LYS A 2 -48.30 42.07 58.78
CA LYS A 2 -46.96 41.48 58.69
C LYS A 2 -46.38 41.72 57.30
N THR A 3 -45.28 42.46 57.21
CA THR A 3 -44.49 42.63 55.99
C THR A 3 -43.66 41.36 55.77
N LEU A 4 -43.99 40.62 54.69
CA LEU A 4 -43.32 39.37 54.34
C LEU A 4 -41.92 39.65 53.80
N ASN A 5 -40.92 39.11 54.51
CA ASN A 5 -39.50 39.23 54.21
C ASN A 5 -39.09 38.26 53.09
N ALA A 6 -39.37 38.62 51.83
CA ALA A 6 -39.11 37.76 50.66
C ALA A 6 -37.66 37.84 50.12
N ARG A 7 -36.77 38.67 50.69
CA ARG A 7 -35.44 38.95 50.09
C ARG A 7 -34.32 37.98 50.49
N ARG A 8 -34.47 37.17 51.54
CA ARG A 8 -33.42 36.23 52.00
C ARG A 8 -33.42 34.87 51.30
N GLN A 9 -34.53 34.46 50.68
CA GLN A 9 -34.66 33.14 50.03
C GLN A 9 -34.16 33.10 48.57
N GLN A 10 -33.98 34.25 47.90
CA GLN A 10 -33.52 34.28 46.49
C GLN A 10 -31.99 34.31 46.29
N ARG A 11 -31.19 34.50 47.36
CA ARG A 11 -29.72 34.59 47.26
C ARG A 11 -29.03 33.26 46.92
N GLY A 12 -29.58 32.13 47.38
CA GLY A 12 -29.02 30.80 47.07
C GLY A 12 -29.27 30.38 45.62
N VAL A 13 -30.47 30.68 45.09
CA VAL A 13 -30.85 30.36 43.71
C VAL A 13 -30.03 31.17 42.70
N ALA A 14 -29.79 32.46 42.97
CA ALA A 14 -28.99 33.31 42.10
C ALA A 14 -27.53 32.84 41.95
N LEU A 15 -26.94 32.25 43.01
CA LEU A 15 -25.58 31.72 42.95
C LEU A 15 -25.52 30.42 42.13
N LEU A 16 -26.53 29.56 42.28
CA LEU A 16 -26.65 28.31 41.52
C LEU A 16 -26.84 28.56 40.02
N THR A 17 -27.63 29.56 39.63
CA THR A 17 -27.82 29.89 38.21
C THR A 17 -26.54 30.44 37.57
N VAL A 18 -25.77 31.25 38.29
CA VAL A 18 -24.47 31.75 37.81
C VAL A 18 -23.46 30.61 37.68
N LEU A 19 -23.36 29.72 38.67
CA LEU A 19 -22.49 28.55 38.60
C LEU A 19 -22.89 27.61 37.46
N LEU A 20 -24.19 27.39 37.26
CA LEU A 20 -24.70 26.57 36.15
C LEU A 20 -24.36 27.22 34.80
N LEU A 21 -24.55 28.54 34.67
CA LEU A 21 -24.20 29.27 33.45
C LEU A 21 -22.70 29.15 33.15
N VAL A 22 -21.84 29.38 34.14
CA VAL A 22 -20.39 29.24 34.00
C VAL A 22 -20.02 27.81 33.64
N ALA A 23 -20.60 26.81 34.31
CA ALA A 23 -20.35 25.40 34.00
C ALA A 23 -20.70 25.07 32.54
N VAL A 24 -21.87 25.49 32.05
CA VAL A 24 -22.28 25.29 30.66
C VAL A 24 -21.34 26.02 29.70
N MET A 25 -20.99 27.27 29.98
CA MET A 25 -20.04 28.02 29.15
C MET A 25 -18.66 27.35 29.09
N THR A 26 -18.16 26.85 30.22
CA THR A 26 -16.88 26.11 30.25
C THR A 26 -16.94 24.82 29.46
N LEU A 27 -18.04 24.06 29.55
CA LEU A 27 -18.24 22.82 28.79
C LEU A 27 -18.23 23.08 27.28
N LEU A 28 -18.94 24.13 26.84
CA LEU A 28 -18.96 24.54 25.43
C LEU A 28 -17.57 24.95 24.94
N MET A 29 -16.83 25.73 25.75
CA MET A 29 -15.47 26.16 25.40
C MET A 29 -14.50 24.99 25.29
N VAL A 30 -14.58 24.01 26.19
CA VAL A 30 -13.75 22.79 26.13
C VAL A 30 -14.03 22.02 24.85
N ALA A 31 -15.30 21.83 24.49
CA ALA A 31 -15.69 21.13 23.26
C ALA A 31 -15.13 21.82 21.99
N VAL A 32 -15.23 23.15 21.90
CA VAL A 32 -14.68 23.93 20.78
C VAL A 32 -13.15 23.82 20.73
N LEU A 33 -12.47 23.91 21.88
CA LEU A 33 -11.02 23.82 21.92
C LEU A 33 -10.51 22.44 21.52
N ASP A 34 -11.22 21.37 21.88
CA ASP A 34 -10.88 20.00 21.48
C ASP A 34 -11.04 19.80 19.97
N ASP A 35 -12.11 20.33 19.36
CA ASP A 35 -12.31 20.28 17.91
C ASP A 35 -11.21 21.05 17.16
N LEU A 36 -10.88 22.25 17.64
CA LEU A 36 -9.78 23.05 17.08
C LEU A 36 -8.43 22.33 17.18
N ARG A 37 -8.10 21.76 18.35
CA ARG A 37 -6.86 20.99 18.54
C ARG A 37 -6.82 19.77 17.63
N PHE A 38 -7.94 19.08 17.46
CA PHE A 38 -8.03 17.93 16.56
C PHE A 38 -7.83 18.36 15.10
N GLY A 39 -8.49 19.43 14.67
CA GLY A 39 -8.34 20.01 13.33
C GLY A 39 -6.88 20.40 13.03
N LEU A 40 -6.21 21.09 13.95
CA LEU A 40 -4.81 21.47 13.82
C LEU A 40 -3.87 20.26 13.71
N ARG A 41 -4.06 19.24 14.57
CA ARG A 41 -3.27 18.00 14.51
C ARG A 41 -3.46 17.27 13.18
N ARG A 42 -4.70 17.19 12.70
CA ARG A 42 -5.01 16.57 11.41
C ARG A 42 -4.37 17.33 10.24
N SER A 43 -4.43 18.65 10.27
CA SER A 43 -3.79 19.51 9.26
C SER A 43 -2.28 19.31 9.25
N GLY A 44 -1.63 19.37 10.43
CA GLY A 44 -0.18 19.17 10.56
C GLY A 44 0.27 17.78 10.09
N ASN A 45 -0.49 16.73 10.41
CA ASN A 45 -0.20 15.38 9.90
C ASN A 45 -0.35 15.29 8.37
N GLY A 46 -1.32 15.99 7.79
CA GLY A 46 -1.52 16.06 6.33
C GLY A 46 -0.37 16.77 5.62
N GLU A 47 0.12 17.86 6.20
CA GLU A 47 1.29 18.60 5.72
C GLU A 47 2.55 17.73 5.79
N ALA A 48 2.82 17.11 6.95
CA ALA A 48 3.97 16.23 7.13
C ALA A 48 3.97 15.04 6.14
N MET A 49 2.80 14.43 5.89
CA MET A 49 2.67 13.36 4.90
C MET A 49 2.94 13.87 3.48
N THR A 50 2.45 15.06 3.14
CA THR A 50 2.69 15.68 1.83
C THR A 50 4.18 15.98 1.65
N GLN A 51 4.82 16.53 2.67
CA GLN A 51 6.26 16.79 2.69
C GLN A 51 7.07 15.49 2.52
N ALA A 52 6.71 14.42 3.23
CA ALA A 52 7.34 13.11 3.06
C ALA A 52 7.19 12.54 1.65
N GLN A 53 6.04 12.72 1.01
CA GLN A 53 5.82 12.34 -0.40
C GLN A 53 6.72 13.14 -1.34
N TRP A 54 6.84 14.46 -1.15
CA TRP A 54 7.74 15.29 -1.95
C TRP A 54 9.20 14.88 -1.78
N TYR A 55 9.64 14.55 -0.55
CA TYR A 55 10.97 14.01 -0.32
C TYR A 55 11.17 12.67 -1.03
N ALA A 56 10.20 11.75 -0.94
CA ALA A 56 10.25 10.46 -1.64
C ALA A 56 10.39 10.64 -3.15
N LEU A 57 9.61 11.53 -3.77
CA LEU A 57 9.74 11.86 -5.19
C LEU A 57 11.09 12.52 -5.51
N GLY A 58 11.60 13.39 -4.64
CA GLY A 58 12.92 14.00 -4.77
C GLY A 58 14.05 12.97 -4.85
N THR A 59 13.92 11.83 -4.17
CA THR A 59 14.91 10.75 -4.21
C THR A 59 15.08 10.13 -5.61
N GLU A 60 14.10 10.26 -6.50
CA GLU A 60 14.24 9.78 -7.88
C GLU A 60 15.36 10.49 -8.63
N THR A 61 15.60 11.77 -8.33
CA THR A 61 16.70 12.54 -8.92
C THR A 61 18.05 12.00 -8.44
N ILE A 62 18.15 11.64 -7.16
CA ILE A 62 19.34 11.02 -6.57
C ILE A 62 19.58 9.65 -7.22
N ALA A 63 18.52 8.84 -7.38
CA ALA A 63 18.60 7.55 -8.05
C ALA A 63 19.07 7.71 -9.51
N ARG A 64 18.54 8.70 -10.24
CA ARG A 64 18.93 8.99 -11.63
C ARG A 64 20.41 9.36 -11.74
N GLN A 65 20.90 10.24 -10.87
CA GLN A 65 22.32 10.61 -10.83
C GLN A 65 23.22 9.40 -10.54
N ARG A 66 22.80 8.54 -9.60
CA ARG A 66 23.55 7.31 -9.28
C ARG A 66 23.57 6.34 -10.45
N LEU A 67 22.44 6.13 -11.13
CA LEU A 67 22.35 5.31 -12.33
C LEU A 67 23.20 5.87 -13.48
N GLN A 68 23.21 7.19 -13.68
CA GLN A 68 24.09 7.83 -14.67
C GLN A 68 25.57 7.63 -14.32
N ALA A 69 25.94 7.71 -13.05
CA ALA A 69 27.31 7.44 -12.62
C ALA A 69 27.71 5.98 -12.85
N LEU A 70 26.79 5.02 -12.68
CA LEU A 70 27.01 3.62 -13.02
C LEU A 70 27.16 3.42 -14.54
N ALA A 71 26.26 4.00 -15.34
CA ALA A 71 26.30 3.91 -16.80
C ALA A 71 27.56 4.54 -17.42
N ARG A 72 28.14 5.56 -16.79
CA ARG A 72 29.42 6.14 -17.22
C ARG A 72 30.63 5.23 -16.97
N ARG A 73 30.55 4.31 -16.00
CA ARG A 73 31.64 3.35 -15.73
C ARG A 73 31.66 2.24 -16.77
N ASP A 74 30.49 1.72 -17.11
CA ASP A 74 30.31 0.74 -18.18
C ASP A 74 28.93 0.97 -18.84
N PRO A 75 28.89 1.49 -20.08
CA PRO A 75 27.64 1.72 -20.80
C PRO A 75 26.91 0.45 -21.24
N MET A 76 27.61 -0.68 -21.33
CA MET A 76 27.06 -1.94 -21.84
C MET A 76 26.62 -2.88 -20.74
N ARG A 77 27.19 -2.77 -19.53
CA ARG A 77 26.90 -3.69 -18.43
C ARG A 77 26.79 -2.99 -17.09
N THR A 78 25.67 -3.23 -16.42
CA THR A 78 25.50 -2.87 -15.00
C THR A 78 26.10 -3.96 -14.13
N THR A 79 27.29 -3.74 -13.56
CA THR A 79 27.90 -4.68 -12.60
C THR A 79 27.42 -4.41 -11.18
N LEU A 80 27.41 -5.44 -10.33
CA LEU A 80 27.12 -5.30 -8.89
C LEU A 80 28.32 -4.77 -8.09
N GLU A 81 29.43 -4.49 -8.76
CA GLU A 81 30.66 -4.00 -8.15
C GLU A 81 30.49 -2.56 -7.62
N GLY A 82 31.22 -2.23 -6.56
CA GLY A 82 31.18 -0.89 -5.97
C GLY A 82 30.01 -0.67 -4.99
N GLY A 83 29.40 -1.74 -4.48
CA GLY A 83 28.58 -1.71 -3.27
C GLY A 83 27.38 -0.76 -3.35
N TRP A 84 26.71 -0.70 -4.49
CA TRP A 84 25.54 0.16 -4.68
C TRP A 84 24.22 -0.61 -4.57
N ASN A 85 24.21 -1.91 -4.88
CA ASN A 85 23.00 -2.74 -4.91
C ASN A 85 22.51 -3.07 -3.50
N ASP A 86 21.27 -2.71 -3.21
CA ASP A 86 20.56 -2.83 -1.94
C ASP A 86 21.25 -2.16 -0.74
N GLN A 87 22.15 -1.20 -1.02
CA GLN A 87 22.85 -0.46 0.03
C GLN A 87 22.12 0.86 0.35
N PRO A 88 21.82 1.13 1.63
CA PRO A 88 21.15 2.35 2.03
C PRO A 88 22.09 3.56 1.98
N VAL A 89 21.63 4.64 1.36
CA VAL A 89 22.26 5.95 1.41
C VAL A 89 21.31 6.89 2.15
N THR A 90 21.77 7.46 3.25
CA THR A 90 20.96 8.34 4.10
C THR A 90 21.34 9.79 3.88
N PHE A 91 20.34 10.62 3.63
CA PHE A 91 20.47 12.07 3.49
C PHE A 91 19.77 12.74 4.68
N PRO A 92 20.47 13.57 5.45
CA PRO A 92 19.83 14.37 6.48
C PRO A 92 18.93 15.43 5.84
N LEU A 93 17.82 15.72 6.51
CA LEU A 93 16.90 16.81 6.23
C LEU A 93 16.77 17.68 7.48
N ASP A 94 16.17 18.86 7.34
CA ASP A 94 15.97 19.77 8.47
C ASP A 94 15.13 19.12 9.59
N ASP A 95 14.06 18.40 9.23
CA ASP A 95 13.13 17.77 10.16
C ASP A 95 13.20 16.22 10.16
N GLY A 96 14.31 15.63 9.69
CA GLY A 96 14.46 14.17 9.68
C GLY A 96 15.57 13.64 8.79
N ALA A 97 15.36 12.46 8.23
CA ALA A 97 16.29 11.85 7.30
C ALA A 97 15.55 11.00 6.27
N VAL A 98 16.14 10.90 5.08
CA VAL A 98 15.66 10.04 4.01
C VAL A 98 16.70 8.97 3.72
N SER A 99 16.27 7.71 3.70
CA SER A 99 17.12 6.57 3.34
C SER A 99 16.68 6.00 2.00
N VAL A 100 17.60 5.93 1.05
CA VAL A 100 17.36 5.46 -0.32
C VAL A 100 18.15 4.18 -0.56
N ARG A 101 17.51 3.17 -1.15
CA ARG A 101 18.15 1.93 -1.61
C ARG A 101 17.88 1.73 -3.09
N LEU A 102 18.93 1.52 -3.88
CA LEU A 102 18.81 1.12 -5.28
C LEU A 102 18.99 -0.38 -5.37
N ARG A 103 18.10 -1.08 -6.07
CA ARG A 103 18.19 -2.52 -6.25
C ARG A 103 18.08 -2.90 -7.71
N ASP A 104 19.03 -3.68 -8.20
CA ASP A 104 18.94 -4.27 -9.52
C ASP A 104 17.83 -5.33 -9.56
N ARG A 105 16.95 -5.22 -10.57
CA ARG A 105 15.91 -6.21 -10.87
C ARG A 105 16.25 -7.07 -12.08
N GLY A 106 17.30 -6.75 -12.84
CA GLY A 106 17.73 -7.51 -14.01
C GLY A 106 18.20 -8.93 -13.68
N GLY A 107 18.77 -9.15 -12.50
CA GLY A 107 19.14 -10.49 -12.02
C GLY A 107 17.99 -11.39 -11.56
N ARG A 108 16.72 -10.97 -11.73
CA ARG A 108 15.55 -11.77 -11.36
C ARG A 108 14.86 -12.28 -12.63
N PHE A 109 14.21 -13.43 -12.53
CA PHE A 109 13.39 -13.94 -13.61
C PHE A 109 12.29 -12.93 -13.96
N ASN A 110 12.17 -12.59 -15.24
CA ASN A 110 11.13 -11.69 -15.75
C ASN A 110 9.83 -12.47 -15.91
N LEU A 111 8.86 -12.25 -15.03
CA LEU A 111 7.56 -12.95 -15.12
C LEU A 111 6.84 -12.70 -16.46
N ASN A 112 7.10 -11.58 -17.14
CA ASN A 112 6.51 -11.29 -18.44
C ASN A 112 7.17 -12.07 -19.59
N SER A 113 8.24 -12.84 -19.34
CA SER A 113 8.90 -13.62 -20.41
C SER A 113 8.18 -14.91 -20.76
N VAL A 114 7.14 -15.31 -20.00
CA VAL A 114 6.35 -16.52 -20.30
C VAL A 114 5.41 -16.35 -21.49
N VAL A 115 5.28 -15.12 -22.01
CA VAL A 115 4.59 -14.80 -23.26
C VAL A 115 5.52 -14.03 -24.20
N ALA A 116 5.22 -14.07 -25.49
CA ALA A 116 5.89 -13.28 -26.52
C ALA A 116 4.86 -12.76 -27.52
N GLY A 117 5.19 -11.69 -28.24
CA GLY A 117 4.29 -11.09 -29.22
C GLY A 117 4.30 -9.56 -29.20
N ALA A 118 3.26 -8.99 -29.79
CA ALA A 118 3.00 -7.56 -29.78
C ALA A 118 2.04 -7.18 -28.64
N PRO A 119 1.96 -5.90 -28.24
CA PRO A 119 0.93 -5.45 -27.31
C PRO A 119 -0.47 -5.91 -27.76
N GLU A 120 -1.26 -6.44 -26.83
CA GLU A 120 -2.61 -6.99 -27.07
C GLU A 120 -2.66 -8.27 -27.94
N GLN A 121 -1.50 -8.84 -28.29
CA GLN A 121 -1.37 -10.09 -29.04
C GLN A 121 -0.31 -10.97 -28.39
N TRP A 122 -0.38 -11.09 -27.07
CA TRP A 122 0.51 -11.94 -26.29
C TRP A 122 0.09 -13.39 -26.44
N GLN A 123 1.06 -14.22 -26.79
CA GLN A 123 0.90 -15.67 -26.90
C GLN A 123 1.93 -16.35 -26.02
N ARG A 124 1.62 -17.56 -25.57
CA ARG A 124 2.54 -18.39 -24.80
C ARG A 124 3.93 -18.46 -25.46
N SER A 125 4.96 -18.23 -24.65
CA SER A 125 6.35 -18.53 -24.99
C SER A 125 6.74 -19.84 -24.34
N ASP A 126 7.01 -20.87 -25.13
CA ASP A 126 7.41 -22.18 -24.61
C ASP A 126 8.75 -22.13 -23.87
N ASP A 127 9.71 -21.35 -24.39
CA ASP A 127 11.00 -21.15 -23.73
C ASP A 127 10.84 -20.46 -22.37
N GLY A 128 10.05 -19.38 -22.32
CA GLY A 128 9.80 -18.63 -21.08
C GLY A 128 9.03 -19.45 -20.04
N ALA A 129 8.00 -20.18 -20.48
CA ALA A 129 7.25 -21.10 -19.63
C ALA A 129 8.13 -22.23 -19.08
N ALA A 130 8.98 -22.83 -19.91
CA ALA A 130 9.92 -23.87 -19.48
C ALA A 130 10.93 -23.35 -18.45
N GLN A 131 11.48 -22.15 -18.67
CA GLN A 131 12.41 -21.51 -17.72
C GLN A 131 11.73 -21.19 -16.38
N TYR A 132 10.49 -20.68 -16.41
CA TYR A 132 9.74 -20.39 -15.19
C TYR A 132 9.43 -21.68 -14.41
N ARG A 133 8.98 -22.73 -15.09
CA ARG A 133 8.75 -24.04 -14.46
C ARG A 133 10.03 -24.58 -13.81
N ALA A 134 11.15 -24.55 -14.52
CA ALA A 134 12.44 -24.97 -13.98
C ALA A 134 12.85 -24.16 -12.75
N LEU A 135 12.60 -22.84 -12.74
CA LEU A 135 12.82 -21.99 -11.57
C LEU A 135 11.98 -22.45 -10.37
N LEU A 136 10.68 -22.72 -10.57
CA LEU A 136 9.79 -23.18 -9.50
C LEU A 136 10.24 -24.53 -8.92
N GLU A 137 10.68 -25.45 -9.78
CA GLU A 137 11.22 -26.74 -9.35
C GLU A 137 12.51 -26.59 -8.53
N VAL A 138 13.42 -25.70 -8.94
CA VAL A 138 14.64 -25.37 -8.16
C VAL A 138 14.29 -24.74 -6.81
N LEU A 139 13.19 -24.00 -6.73
CA LEU A 139 12.67 -23.44 -5.48
C LEU A 139 11.95 -24.48 -4.59
N GLY A 140 11.89 -25.75 -5.01
CA GLY A 140 11.33 -26.85 -4.23
C GLY A 140 9.83 -27.07 -4.43
N ILE A 141 9.23 -26.49 -5.46
CA ILE A 141 7.82 -26.72 -5.80
C ILE A 141 7.70 -28.03 -6.59
N ALA A 142 6.73 -28.87 -6.21
CA ALA A 142 6.52 -30.15 -6.89
C ALA A 142 6.22 -29.96 -8.40
N PRO A 143 6.72 -30.82 -9.30
CA PRO A 143 6.62 -30.61 -10.75
C PRO A 143 5.19 -30.36 -11.25
N GLN A 144 4.20 -31.10 -10.72
CA GLN A 144 2.80 -30.91 -11.07
C GLN A 144 2.27 -29.53 -10.63
N GLN A 145 2.68 -29.05 -9.46
CA GLN A 145 2.30 -27.73 -8.97
C GLN A 145 3.03 -26.62 -9.74
N ALA A 146 4.30 -26.83 -10.10
CA ALA A 146 5.09 -25.91 -10.91
C ALA A 146 4.48 -25.73 -12.31
N GLN A 147 4.03 -26.83 -12.92
CA GLN A 147 3.29 -26.81 -14.19
C GLN A 147 2.00 -26.00 -14.08
N ALA A 148 1.15 -26.30 -13.08
CA ALA A 148 -0.11 -25.57 -12.88
C ALA A 148 0.11 -24.07 -12.62
N LEU A 149 1.15 -23.69 -11.87
CA LEU A 149 1.49 -22.29 -11.63
C LEU A 149 2.03 -21.59 -12.89
N THR A 150 2.73 -22.32 -13.74
CA THR A 150 3.24 -21.80 -15.02
C THR A 150 2.11 -21.56 -15.99
N ASP A 151 1.22 -22.55 -16.17
CA ASP A 151 0.06 -22.41 -17.06
C ASP A 151 -0.87 -21.30 -16.56
N ALA A 152 -1.14 -21.23 -15.26
CA ALA A 152 -1.92 -20.12 -14.69
C ALA A 152 -1.25 -18.73 -14.85
N LEU A 153 0.09 -18.66 -14.91
CA LEU A 153 0.79 -17.40 -15.18
C LEU A 153 0.74 -17.03 -16.66
N VAL A 154 0.75 -18.01 -17.57
CA VAL A 154 0.61 -17.79 -19.02
C VAL A 154 -0.77 -17.25 -19.32
N ASP A 155 -1.83 -17.96 -18.90
CA ASP A 155 -3.24 -17.56 -19.05
C ASP A 155 -3.55 -16.20 -18.39
N TRP A 156 -2.74 -15.79 -17.40
CA TRP A 156 -2.90 -14.49 -16.78
C TRP A 156 -2.41 -13.33 -17.65
N ILE A 157 -1.45 -13.59 -18.54
CA ILE A 157 -0.71 -12.57 -19.29
C ILE A 157 -1.01 -12.62 -20.80
N ASP A 158 -1.30 -13.79 -21.35
CA ASP A 158 -1.68 -13.91 -22.76
C ASP A 158 -3.00 -13.18 -23.04
N SER A 159 -3.28 -12.99 -24.33
CA SER A 159 -4.40 -12.14 -24.78
C SER A 159 -5.65 -12.93 -25.16
N ASP A 160 -5.62 -14.25 -25.03
CA ASP A 160 -6.79 -15.09 -25.28
C ASP A 160 -7.56 -15.35 -23.97
N SER A 161 -8.58 -16.19 -24.05
CA SER A 161 -9.42 -16.56 -22.91
C SER A 161 -9.60 -18.07 -22.82
N GLN A 162 -8.68 -18.81 -23.46
CA GLN A 162 -8.71 -20.26 -23.53
C GLN A 162 -7.72 -20.83 -22.52
N PRO A 163 -8.19 -21.43 -21.43
CA PRO A 163 -7.29 -21.90 -20.40
C PRO A 163 -6.38 -23.01 -20.93
N GLY A 164 -5.10 -22.95 -20.57
CA GLY A 164 -4.15 -24.03 -20.80
C GLY A 164 -4.55 -25.32 -20.07
N ALA A 165 -3.84 -26.43 -20.34
CA ALA A 165 -4.19 -27.76 -19.81
C ALA A 165 -4.29 -27.84 -18.28
N GLN A 166 -3.48 -27.08 -17.54
CA GLN A 166 -3.61 -26.88 -16.08
C GLN A 166 -3.84 -25.42 -15.71
N GLY A 167 -4.30 -24.65 -16.69
CA GLY A 167 -4.47 -23.22 -16.67
C GLY A 167 -5.72 -22.73 -15.94
N ALA A 168 -5.88 -21.43 -15.94
CA ALA A 168 -6.87 -20.70 -15.18
C ALA A 168 -7.19 -19.37 -15.86
N GLU A 169 -8.40 -19.26 -16.37
CA GLU A 169 -8.95 -18.03 -16.98
C GLU A 169 -10.01 -17.37 -16.09
N ASP A 170 -10.62 -16.30 -16.59
CA ASP A 170 -11.65 -15.51 -15.91
C ASP A 170 -12.69 -16.36 -15.16
N ASP A 171 -13.24 -17.41 -15.78
CA ASP A 171 -14.24 -18.29 -15.16
C ASP A 171 -13.74 -18.88 -13.83
N ARG A 172 -12.47 -19.31 -13.78
CA ARG A 172 -11.88 -19.90 -12.58
C ARG A 172 -11.63 -18.86 -11.49
N TYR A 173 -11.28 -17.62 -11.86
CA TYR A 173 -11.01 -16.55 -10.90
C TYR A 173 -12.29 -15.93 -10.35
N LEU A 174 -13.34 -15.82 -11.17
CA LEU A 174 -14.64 -15.26 -10.78
C LEU A 174 -15.37 -16.09 -9.72
N HIS A 175 -15.10 -17.40 -9.67
CA HIS A 175 -15.67 -18.31 -8.66
C HIS A 175 -14.92 -18.35 -7.32
N ARG A 176 -13.80 -17.62 -7.17
CA ARG A 176 -13.07 -17.55 -5.89
C ARG A 176 -13.71 -16.55 -4.92
N GLN A 177 -13.73 -16.90 -3.63
CA GLN A 177 -14.27 -16.07 -2.55
C GLN A 177 -13.56 -14.70 -2.41
N CYS A 178 -12.29 -14.61 -2.84
CA CYS A 178 -11.58 -13.35 -3.02
C CYS A 178 -11.36 -13.11 -4.51
N ARG A 179 -11.98 -12.04 -5.02
CA ARG A 179 -12.03 -11.71 -6.45
C ARG A 179 -10.77 -10.95 -6.88
N CYS A 180 -10.09 -11.44 -7.91
CA CYS A 180 -9.26 -10.62 -8.80
C CYS A 180 -9.75 -10.85 -10.23
N ALA A 181 -9.93 -9.79 -11.01
CA ALA A 181 -10.18 -9.91 -12.45
C ALA A 181 -8.86 -10.25 -13.17
N ALA A 182 -8.89 -11.08 -14.21
CA ALA A 182 -7.71 -11.34 -15.04
C ALA A 182 -7.13 -10.04 -15.63
N GLY A 183 -5.82 -10.02 -15.85
CA GLY A 183 -5.13 -8.84 -16.38
C GLY A 183 -4.94 -7.66 -15.42
N ARG A 184 -5.31 -7.75 -14.12
CA ARG A 184 -5.11 -6.68 -13.13
C ARG A 184 -4.35 -7.13 -11.87
N PRO A 185 -3.19 -6.53 -11.53
CA PRO A 185 -2.38 -7.00 -10.40
C PRO A 185 -3.12 -6.96 -9.05
N CYS A 186 -3.23 -8.10 -8.37
CA CYS A 186 -3.86 -8.25 -7.05
C CYS A 186 -3.12 -7.53 -5.90
N TRP A 187 -1.89 -7.03 -6.09
CA TRP A 187 -1.08 -6.46 -4.99
C TRP A 187 -1.49 -5.04 -4.56
N ARG A 188 -2.40 -4.38 -5.29
CA ARG A 188 -2.86 -3.01 -4.98
C ARG A 188 -4.14 -2.96 -4.14
N ALA A 189 -4.74 -4.10 -3.78
CA ALA A 189 -5.89 -4.14 -2.88
C ALA A 189 -5.47 -4.62 -1.48
N SER A 190 -5.15 -3.68 -0.60
CA SER A 190 -5.37 -3.87 0.84
C SER A 190 -6.89 -3.94 1.08
N ALA A 191 -7.51 -5.08 0.77
CA ALA A 191 -8.93 -5.30 0.97
C ALA A 191 -9.17 -6.73 1.45
N SER A 192 -9.01 -6.92 2.76
CA SER A 192 -9.83 -7.80 3.60
C SER A 192 -10.43 -9.05 2.93
N CYS A 193 -9.61 -10.10 2.73
CA CYS A 193 -10.12 -11.46 2.71
C CYS A 193 -10.44 -11.88 4.15
N ALA A 194 -11.58 -11.43 4.68
CA ALA A 194 -12.11 -12.01 5.92
C ALA A 194 -12.88 -13.29 5.56
N PRO A 195 -12.62 -14.44 6.20
CA PRO A 195 -13.48 -15.61 6.05
C PRO A 195 -14.88 -15.27 6.57
N SER A 196 -15.91 -15.59 5.78
CA SER A 196 -17.31 -15.44 6.20
C SER A 196 -17.56 -16.28 7.47
N PRO A 197 -18.01 -15.68 8.60
CA PRO A 197 -18.26 -16.44 9.81
C PRO A 197 -19.68 -17.00 9.77
N ALA A 198 -19.93 -18.07 9.01
CA ALA A 198 -21.21 -18.77 9.12
C ALA A 198 -21.18 -20.19 8.53
N THR A 199 -20.59 -21.12 9.28
CA THR A 199 -21.14 -22.49 9.40
C THR A 199 -20.63 -23.14 10.69
N ARG A 200 -20.94 -22.51 11.82
CA ARG A 200 -21.06 -23.25 13.09
C ARG A 200 -22.47 -23.83 13.12
N ARG A 201 -22.68 -24.95 12.42
CA ARG A 201 -23.86 -25.79 12.67
C ARG A 201 -23.58 -26.60 13.94
N ARG A 202 -24.64 -26.72 14.74
CA ARG A 202 -24.73 -27.37 16.04
C ARG A 202 -24.17 -28.79 16.05
#